data_AF-A0A2S5M8U6-F1
#
_entry.id   AF-A0A2S5M8U6-F1
#
_cell.length_a   1.000
_cell.length_b   1.000
_cell.length_c   1.000
_cell.angle_alpha   90.00
_cell.angle_beta   90.00
_cell.angle_gamma   90.00
#
_symmetry.space_group_name_H-M   'P 1'
#
loop_
_entity.id
_entity.type
_entity.pdbx_description
1 polymer ?
#
loop_
_entity_poly.entity_id
_entity_poly.type
_entity_poly.pdbx_seq_one_letter_code
_entity_poly.pdbx_strand_id
1 'polypeptide(L)' 'MVDFNPARATIPASIREYQVLRMMPTEGSGERQYRIKTIAEQFERVAKESELVPRARVSSGVAE' A
#
# COMPACT_ATOMS: atom_id res chain seq x y z
N MET A 1 -5.54 5.71 -1.35
CA MET A 1 -4.08 5.58 -1.19
C MET A 1 -3.82 4.63 -0.05
N VAL A 2 -2.70 3.91 -0.11
CA VAL A 2 -2.31 2.92 0.89
C VAL A 2 -0.91 3.24 1.37
N ASP A 3 -0.64 2.96 2.64
CA ASP A 3 0.73 2.89 3.14
C ASP A 3 1.22 1.45 2.99
N PHE A 4 2.47 1.29 2.58
CA PHE A 4 3.11 0.00 2.45
C PHE A 4 4.00 -0.25 3.66
N ASN A 5 3.64 -1.24 4.47
CA ASN A 5 4.42 -1.65 5.65
C ASN A 5 4.78 -3.13 5.54
N PRO A 6 5.95 -3.47 4.99
CA PRO A 6 6.39 -4.85 4.91
C PRO A 6 6.65 -5.37 6.33
N ALA A 7 5.96 -6.43 6.74
CA ALA A 7 5.97 -6.97 8.11
C ALA A 7 7.36 -7.38 8.65
N ARG A 8 8.40 -7.36 7.81
CA ARG A 8 9.80 -7.70 8.14
C ARG A 8 10.78 -6.53 8.09
N ALA A 9 10.34 -5.31 7.79
CA ALA A 9 11.25 -4.17 7.79
C ALA A 9 11.39 -3.60 9.20
N THR A 10 12.57 -3.80 9.80
CA THR A 10 13.03 -3.11 11.00
C THR A 10 13.12 -1.58 10.79
N ILE A 11 13.09 -1.15 9.53
CA ILE A 11 13.07 0.25 9.10
C ILE A 11 11.62 0.57 8.72
N PRO A 12 11.00 1.65 9.23
CA PRO A 12 9.70 2.09 8.73
C PRO A 12 9.84 2.31 7.22
N ALA A 13 9.18 1.46 6.43
CA ALA A 13 9.08 1.68 5.00
C ALA A 13 8.52 3.09 4.84
N SER A 14 9.28 3.95 4.14
CA SER A 14 9.01 5.38 4.10
C SER A 14 7.52 5.62 3.93
N ILE A 15 6.92 6.38 4.85
CA ILE A 15 5.50 6.73 4.86
C ILE A 15 5.22 7.48 3.55
N ARG A 16 4.93 6.72 2.50
CA ARG A 16 4.82 7.19 1.13
C ARG A 16 3.45 6.76 0.63
N GLU A 17 2.80 7.68 -0.05
CA GLU A 17 1.48 7.41 -0.58
C GLU A 17 1.65 6.49 -1.77
N TYR A 18 1.25 5.24 -1.59
CA TYR A 18 1.19 4.27 -2.65
C TYR A 18 -0.22 4.23 -3.24
N GLN A 19 -0.27 4.09 -4.56
CA GLN A 19 -1.50 3.84 -5.31
C GLN A 19 -1.52 2.38 -5.75
N VAL A 20 -2.63 1.71 -5.47
CA VAL A 20 -2.88 0.34 -5.96
C VAL A 20 -3.18 0.42 -7.45
N LEU A 21 -2.29 -0.14 -8.26
CA LEU A 21 -2.43 -0.21 -9.72
C LEU A 21 -3.30 -1.40 -10.13
N ARG A 22 -3.05 -2.58 -9.57
CA ARG A 22 -3.80 -3.80 -9.90
C ARG A 22 -3.66 -4.87 -8.83
N MET A 23 -4.69 -5.71 -8.70
CA MET A 23 -4.60 -6.95 -7.94
C MET A 23 -3.86 -8.01 -8.77
N MET A 24 -2.99 -8.77 -8.13
CA MET A 24 -2.28 -9.92 -8.69
C MET A 24 -3.00 -11.21 -8.28
N PRO A 25 -2.98 -12.26 -9.12
CA PRO A 25 -3.59 -13.54 -8.80
C PRO A 25 -2.96 -14.14 -7.53
N THR A 26 -3.80 -14.68 -6.66
CA THR A 26 -3.37 -15.34 -5.43
C THR A 26 -2.84 -16.74 -5.75
N GLU A 27 -1.52 -16.86 -5.90
CA GLU A 27 -0.82 -18.15 -6.06
C GLU A 27 -0.86 -18.93 -4.73
N GLY A 28 -1.96 -19.65 -4.48
CA GLY A 28 -2.08 -20.73 -3.48
C GLY A 28 -1.99 -20.36 -1.99
N SER A 29 -1.50 -19.18 -1.63
CA SER A 29 -1.17 -18.79 -0.23
C SER A 29 -2.31 -18.10 0.53
N GLY A 30 -3.48 -17.92 -0.10
CA GLY A 30 -4.66 -17.28 0.52
C GLY A 30 -4.61 -15.75 0.66
N GLU A 31 -3.45 -15.11 0.42
CA GLU A 31 -3.30 -13.66 0.53
C GLU A 31 -3.35 -12.97 -0.83
N ARG A 32 -4.20 -11.94 -0.97
CA ARG A 32 -4.24 -11.06 -2.14
C ARG A 32 -2.96 -10.25 -2.25
N GLN A 33 -2.39 -10.22 -3.45
CA GLN A 33 -1.23 -9.40 -3.77
C GLN A 33 -1.68 -8.22 -4.63
N TYR A 34 -1.01 -7.10 -4.48
CA TYR A 34 -1.34 -5.85 -5.13
C TYR A 34 -0.07 -5.22 -5.68
N ARG A 35 -0.13 -4.80 -6.94
CA ARG A 35 0.87 -3.91 -7.51
C ARG A 35 0.58 -2.50 -7.05
N ILE A 36 1.54 -1.90 -6.38
CA ILE A 36 1.49 -0.53 -5.89
C ILE A 36 2.57 0.32 -6.55
N LYS A 37 2.31 1.62 -6.70
CA LYS A 37 3.29 2.59 -7.22
C LYS A 37 3.19 3.90 -6.47
N THR A 38 4.34 4.54 -6.25
CA THR A 38 4.42 5.88 -5.68
C THR A 38 5.19 6.78 -6.63
N ILE A 39 4.90 8.09 -6.62
CA ILE A 39 5.61 9.07 -7.47
C ILE A 39 7.09 9.19 -7.10
N ALA A 40 7.43 8.83 -5.87
CA ALA A 40 8.79 8.90 -5.34
C ALA A 40 9.65 7.69 -5.72
N GLU A 41 9.08 6.69 -6.40
CA GLU A 41 9.78 5.52 -6.93
C GLU A 41 9.50 5.36 -8.43
N GLN A 42 10.52 5.04 -9.21
CA GLN A 42 10.37 4.86 -10.66
C GLN A 42 9.68 3.52 -11.00
N PHE A 43 9.80 2.55 -10.11
CA PHE A 43 9.33 1.17 -10.30
C PHE A 43 8.06 0.86 -9.52
N GLU A 44 7.33 -0.15 -9.98
CA GLU A 44 6.18 -0.73 -9.29
C GLU A 44 6.66 -1.73 -8.24
N ARG A 45 5.95 -1.81 -7.11
CA ARG A 45 6.16 -2.82 -6.08
C ARG A 45 4.98 -3.77 -6.00
N VAL A 46 5.23 -5.01 -5.57
CA VAL A 46 4.19 -5.97 -5.23
C VAL A 46 4.14 -6.10 -3.72
N ALA A 47 2.97 -5.89 -3.14
CA ALA A 47 2.71 -5.94 -1.71
C ALA A 47 1.50 -6.84 -1.43
N LYS A 48 1.54 -7.57 -0.31
CA LYS A 48 0.38 -8.35 0.13
C LYS A 48 -0.69 -7.45 0.75
N GLU A 49 -1.94 -7.92 0.79
CA GLU A 49 -3.03 -7.28 1.52
C GLU A 49 -2.62 -6.98 2.97
N SER A 50 -1.96 -7.94 3.62
CA SER A 50 -1.47 -7.80 4.99
C SER A 50 -0.33 -6.77 5.15
N GLU A 51 0.31 -6.34 4.07
CA GLU A 51 1.37 -5.32 4.07
C GLU A 51 0.83 -3.94 3.65
N LEU A 52 -0.45 -3.85 3.27
CA LEU A 52 -1.09 -2.61 2.84
C LEU A 52 -2.01 -2.08 3.93
N VAL A 53 -1.74 -0.87 4.39
CA VAL A 53 -2.60 -0.17 5.34
C VAL A 53 -3.47 0.82 4.55
N PRO A 54 -4.81 0.69 4.56
CA PRO A 54 -5.67 1.66 3.93
C PRO A 54 -5.51 3.00 4.64
N ARG A 55 -5.04 4.01 3.92
CA ARG A 55 -5.01 5.36 4.46
C ARG A 55 -6.45 5.86 4.47
N ALA A 56 -7.04 5.92 5.66
CA ALA A 56 -8.33 6.54 5.83
C ALA A 56 -8.23 7.95 5.25
N ARG A 57 -9.07 8.27 4.26
CA ARG A 57 -9.29 9.67 3.91
C ARG A 57 -9.93 10.28 5.16
N VAL A 58 -9.13 10.99 5.94
CA VAL A 58 -9.70 11.99 6.85
C VAL A 58 -10.39 12.96 5.91
N SER A 59 -11.69 12.78 5.76
CA SER A 59 -12.56 13.78 5.16
C SER A 59 -12.42 14.95 6.11
N SER A 60 -11.54 15.89 5.76
CA SER A 60 -11.37 17.15 6.46
C SER A 60 -12.69 17.89 6.33
N GLY A 61 -13.65 17.53 7.16
CA GLY A 61 -14.84 18.31 7.43
C GLY A 61 -14.38 19.56 8.14
N VAL A 62 -14.05 20.58 7.35
CA VAL A 62 -14.12 21.95 7.82
C VAL A 62 -15.61 22.23 8.04
N ALA A 63 -16.04 22.26 9.29
CA ALA A 63 -17.30 22.88 9.67
C ALA A 63 -16.93 24.26 10.22
N GLU A 64 -17.54 25.27 9.61
CA GLU A 64 -17.42 26.72 9.85
C GLU A 64 -17.49 27.15 11.31
#